data_AF-A0A383F5J1-F1
#
_entry.id   AF-A0A383F5J1-F1
#
_cell.length_a   1.000
_cell.length_b   1.000
_cell.length_c   1.000
_cell.angle_alpha   90.00
_cell.angle_beta   90.00
_cell.angle_gamma   90.00
#
_symmetry.space_group_name_H-M   'P 1'
#
loop_
_entity.id
_entity.type
_entity.pdbx_description
1 polymer ?
#
loop_
_entity_poly.entity_id
_entity_poly.type
_entity_poly.pdbx_seq_one_letter_code
_entity_poly.pdbx_strand_id
1 'polypeptide(L)'
;NYHTYMAHVRYATRGSKDMILEEAHPHVIGGTIENRDNHIMIWDCDMAAVHNGQVDAVFLKDSVPEHMYSSCDTEALLYLYRDHGEYNFLKEVPGAYTMAIADKRKGDVMVMRDRTGIKPGVLGWKDGKYGVASEDIAFRKNGGEYVEDLEPGTIYYLTPEGDFSKEVVVETNLAHCFFEWNYITDLDSIVNGVSVRRIRESLGEVLSEEFQPGDADFVTYLPRCPEV
;
A
#
# COMPACT_ATOMS: atom_id res chain seq x y z
N ASN A 1 -13.78 -21.40 -11.65
CA ASN A 1 -12.36 -21.02 -11.54
C ASN A 1 -12.30 -19.56 -11.17
N TYR A 2 -11.74 -19.29 -10.00
CA TYR A 2 -11.55 -17.93 -9.55
C TYR A 2 -10.17 -17.43 -9.97
N HIS A 3 -10.08 -16.11 -10.12
CA HIS A 3 -8.87 -15.41 -10.47
C HIS A 3 -8.54 -14.47 -9.32
N THR A 4 -7.25 -14.41 -8.97
CA THR A 4 -6.74 -13.45 -8.01
C THR A 4 -6.20 -12.25 -8.77
N TYR A 5 -6.48 -11.05 -8.26
CA TYR A 5 -6.08 -9.80 -8.90
C TYR A 5 -5.33 -8.94 -7.89
N MET A 6 -4.31 -8.24 -8.36
CA MET A 6 -3.66 -7.16 -7.65
C MET A 6 -3.69 -5.92 -8.54
N ALA A 7 -3.92 -4.76 -7.92
CA ALA A 7 -3.99 -3.50 -8.63
C ALA A 7 -3.26 -2.43 -7.83
N HIS A 8 -2.79 -1.39 -8.53
CA HIS A 8 -2.11 -0.27 -7.93
C HIS A 8 -2.47 1.01 -8.68
N VAL A 9 -2.61 2.10 -7.95
CA VAL A 9 -2.74 3.45 -8.50
C VAL A 9 -1.53 4.25 -8.02
N ARG A 10 -0.70 4.71 -8.95
CA ARG A 10 0.56 5.38 -8.63
C ARG A 10 0.36 6.87 -8.41
N TYR A 11 0.81 7.36 -7.26
CA TYR A 11 1.06 8.78 -7.04
C TYR A 11 2.54 9.06 -7.36
N ALA A 12 2.80 9.93 -8.35
CA ALA A 12 4.17 10.24 -8.76
C ALA A 12 4.91 10.96 -7.62
N THR A 13 5.88 10.30 -6.99
CA THR A 13 6.79 10.90 -6.00
C THR A 13 7.93 11.64 -6.71
N ARG A 14 8.78 12.36 -5.96
CA ARG A 14 9.80 13.29 -6.49
C ARG A 14 10.59 12.70 -7.69
N GLY A 15 10.60 13.41 -8.82
CA GLY A 15 11.67 13.32 -9.83
C GLY A 15 11.37 12.54 -11.11
N SER A 16 10.32 11.72 -11.17
CA SER A 16 10.16 10.73 -12.25
C SER A 16 8.92 10.91 -13.12
N LYS A 17 8.49 12.15 -13.42
CA LYS A 17 7.35 12.35 -14.33
C LYS A 17 7.63 11.83 -15.74
N ASP A 18 8.90 11.83 -16.14
CA ASP A 18 9.33 11.43 -17.48
C ASP A 18 9.39 9.89 -17.66
N MET A 19 9.36 9.12 -16.55
CA MET A 19 9.50 7.66 -16.52
C MET A 19 8.27 6.95 -15.92
N ILE A 20 7.11 7.62 -15.96
CA ILE A 20 5.88 7.17 -15.29
C ILE A 20 5.49 5.73 -15.63
N LEU A 21 5.69 5.31 -16.89
CA LEU A 21 5.31 3.97 -17.35
C LEU A 21 6.29 2.90 -16.89
N GLU A 22 7.59 3.22 -16.83
CA GLU A 22 8.62 2.25 -16.41
C GLU A 22 8.57 1.97 -14.91
N GLU A 23 8.13 2.95 -14.14
CA GLU A 23 7.92 2.80 -12.70
C GLU A 23 6.46 2.43 -12.36
N ALA A 24 5.59 2.27 -13.36
CA ALA A 24 4.21 1.87 -13.09
C ALA A 24 4.15 0.42 -12.60
N HIS A 25 3.45 0.20 -11.49
CA HIS A 25 3.14 -1.12 -11.01
C HIS A 25 2.16 -1.87 -11.93
N PRO A 26 2.16 -3.22 -11.88
CA PRO A 26 3.00 -4.08 -11.04
C PRO A 26 4.43 -4.21 -11.58
N HIS A 27 5.39 -4.37 -10.67
CA HIS A 27 6.72 -4.88 -11.05
C HIS A 27 6.71 -6.41 -11.02
N VAL A 28 7.52 -7.04 -11.87
CA VAL A 28 7.51 -8.49 -12.07
C VAL A 28 8.93 -9.05 -12.20
N ILE A 29 9.08 -10.34 -11.92
CA ILE A 29 10.26 -11.13 -12.28
C ILE A 29 9.84 -12.16 -13.33
N GLY A 30 10.60 -12.25 -14.42
CA GLY A 30 10.31 -13.16 -15.53
C GLY A 30 9.13 -12.73 -16.40
N GLY A 31 8.65 -13.65 -17.23
CA GLY A 31 7.53 -13.42 -18.14
C GLY A 31 7.93 -12.88 -19.52
N THR A 32 6.94 -12.78 -20.40
CA THR A 32 7.09 -12.30 -21.78
C THR A 32 6.25 -11.04 -21.99
N ILE A 33 6.90 -9.99 -22.50
CA ILE A 33 6.26 -8.69 -22.74
C ILE A 33 5.62 -8.68 -24.12
N GLU A 34 4.36 -8.24 -24.17
CA GLU A 34 3.61 -7.96 -25.39
C GLU A 34 3.06 -6.52 -25.31
N ASN A 35 3.54 -5.64 -26.19
CA ASN A 35 3.05 -4.27 -26.29
C ASN A 35 1.80 -4.20 -27.16
N ARG A 36 0.70 -3.66 -26.62
CA ARG A 36 -0.59 -3.49 -27.29
C ARG A 36 -1.05 -2.03 -27.22
N ASP A 37 -0.45 -1.19 -28.04
CA ASP A 37 -0.71 0.25 -28.14
C ASP A 37 -0.79 0.96 -26.76
N ASN A 38 -1.99 1.03 -26.19
CA ASN A 38 -2.26 1.68 -24.90
C ASN A 38 -2.03 0.76 -23.68
N HIS A 39 -1.56 -0.47 -23.88
CA HIS A 39 -1.37 -1.46 -22.81
C HIS A 39 -0.05 -2.20 -22.98
N ILE A 40 0.58 -2.54 -21.86
CA ILE A 40 1.69 -3.47 -21.80
C ILE A 40 1.17 -4.73 -21.11
N MET A 41 1.20 -5.86 -21.81
CA MET A 41 0.83 -7.16 -21.26
C MET A 41 2.11 -7.90 -20.89
N ILE A 42 2.22 -8.38 -19.65
CA ILE A 42 3.31 -9.26 -19.25
C ILE A 42 2.72 -10.62 -18.90
N TRP A 43 3.05 -11.61 -19.72
CA TRP A 43 2.52 -12.96 -19.62
C TRP A 43 3.47 -13.86 -18.87
N ASP A 44 2.91 -14.81 -18.11
CA ASP A 44 3.67 -15.92 -17.52
C ASP A 44 4.85 -15.47 -16.63
N CYS A 45 4.71 -14.35 -15.90
CA CYS A 45 5.69 -13.89 -14.91
C CYS A 45 5.81 -14.87 -13.73
N ASP A 46 7.01 -15.01 -13.16
CA ASP A 46 7.25 -15.88 -12.00
C ASP A 46 6.68 -15.27 -10.72
N MET A 47 6.87 -13.96 -10.58
CA MET A 47 6.36 -13.15 -9.47
C MET A 47 5.88 -11.79 -9.97
N ALA A 48 4.91 -11.22 -9.25
CA ALA A 48 4.45 -9.85 -9.45
C ALA A 48 4.23 -9.18 -8.10
N ALA A 49 4.49 -7.88 -7.99
CA ALA A 49 4.23 -7.12 -6.78
C ALA A 49 3.63 -5.74 -7.03
N VAL A 50 2.79 -5.35 -6.07
CA VAL A 50 2.30 -3.98 -5.89
C VAL A 50 2.71 -3.49 -4.51
N HIS A 51 3.11 -2.23 -4.41
CA HIS A 51 3.75 -1.70 -3.20
C HIS A 51 3.31 -0.25 -2.96
N ASN A 52 2.75 -0.01 -1.78
CA ASN A 52 2.51 1.34 -1.27
C ASN A 52 3.45 1.60 -0.10
N GLY A 53 4.45 2.44 -0.32
CA GLY A 53 5.44 2.72 0.70
C GLY A 53 6.78 3.18 0.15
N GLN A 54 7.76 3.20 1.04
CA GLN A 54 9.14 3.46 0.70
C GLN A 54 10.08 2.68 1.63
N VAL A 55 11.22 2.28 1.08
CA VAL A 55 12.27 1.54 1.77
C VAL A 55 13.52 2.40 1.85
N ASP A 56 14.38 2.14 2.83
CA ASP A 56 15.65 2.86 2.97
C ASP A 56 16.53 2.67 1.72
N ALA A 57 16.82 3.77 1.02
CA ALA A 57 17.64 3.76 -0.18
C ALA A 57 19.08 3.32 0.07
N VAL A 58 19.61 3.47 1.29
CA VAL A 58 20.94 2.96 1.66
C VAL A 58 20.91 1.44 1.69
N PHE A 59 19.88 0.86 2.33
CA PHE A 59 19.69 -0.58 2.38
C PHE A 59 19.56 -1.20 0.97
N LEU A 60 18.82 -0.56 0.07
CA LEU A 60 18.65 -1.02 -1.31
C LEU A 60 19.96 -1.00 -2.10
N LYS A 61 20.84 -0.01 -1.91
CA LYS A 61 22.12 0.05 -2.63
C LYS A 61 23.06 -1.12 -2.30
N ASP A 62 23.03 -1.60 -1.07
CA ASP A 62 23.95 -2.63 -0.60
C ASP A 62 23.42 -4.06 -0.82
N SER A 63 22.12 -4.22 -1.08
CA SER A 63 21.44 -5.52 -1.00
C SER A 63 20.85 -6.01 -2.32
N VAL A 64 20.89 -5.21 -3.40
CA VAL A 64 20.12 -5.47 -4.62
C VAL A 64 21.04 -5.86 -5.79
N PRO A 65 20.64 -6.82 -6.66
CA PRO A 65 21.45 -7.20 -7.83
C PRO A 65 21.71 -6.04 -8.80
N GLU A 66 22.88 -6.04 -9.46
CA GLU A 66 23.22 -5.04 -10.50
C GLU A 66 22.30 -5.09 -11.73
N HIS A 67 21.46 -6.11 -11.89
CA HIS A 67 20.64 -6.37 -13.08
C HIS A 67 19.15 -6.03 -12.86
N MET A 68 18.87 -4.83 -12.34
CA MET A 68 17.50 -4.30 -12.34
C MET A 68 17.16 -3.65 -13.67
N TYR A 69 15.90 -3.80 -14.08
CA TYR A 69 15.34 -3.19 -15.28
C TYR A 69 14.76 -1.80 -15.04
N SER A 70 14.42 -1.47 -13.78
CA SER A 70 13.87 -0.18 -13.38
C SER A 70 14.60 0.41 -12.16
N SER A 71 14.45 1.71 -11.95
CA SER A 71 14.87 2.40 -10.72
C SER A 71 13.86 2.27 -9.57
N CYS A 72 12.80 1.48 -9.73
CA CYS A 72 11.76 1.37 -8.71
C CYS A 72 12.15 0.40 -7.60
N ASP A 73 12.04 0.88 -6.35
CA ASP A 73 12.22 0.07 -5.14
C ASP A 73 11.44 -1.25 -5.18
N THR A 74 10.29 -1.31 -5.86
CA THR A 74 9.45 -2.53 -5.87
C THR A 74 10.10 -3.70 -6.60
N GLU A 75 10.85 -3.45 -7.68
CA GLU A 75 11.59 -4.50 -8.36
C GLU A 75 12.72 -5.03 -7.47
N ALA A 76 13.45 -4.13 -6.82
CA ALA A 76 14.46 -4.50 -5.83
C ALA A 76 13.87 -5.37 -4.71
N LEU A 77 12.69 -4.99 -4.20
CA LEU A 77 12.00 -5.73 -3.16
C LEU A 77 11.56 -7.13 -3.61
N LEU A 78 11.17 -7.31 -4.87
CA LEU A 78 10.87 -8.64 -5.42
C LEU A 78 12.11 -9.55 -5.43
N TYR A 79 13.29 -9.03 -5.77
CA TYR A 79 14.54 -9.80 -5.71
C TYR A 79 14.91 -10.17 -4.27
N LEU A 80 14.81 -9.22 -3.34
CA LEU A 80 15.06 -9.47 -1.92
C LEU A 80 14.09 -10.53 -1.36
N TYR A 81 12.81 -10.42 -1.70
CA TYR A 81 11.80 -11.43 -1.35
C TYR A 81 12.18 -12.82 -1.90
N ARG A 82 12.55 -12.88 -3.18
CA ARG A 82 12.92 -14.14 -3.84
C ARG A 82 14.11 -14.82 -3.15
N ASP A 83 15.11 -14.03 -2.77
CA ASP A 83 16.39 -14.53 -2.29
C ASP A 83 16.37 -14.83 -0.78
N HIS A 84 15.67 -14.02 0.02
CA HIS A 84 15.67 -14.14 1.48
C HIS A 84 14.45 -14.92 2.01
N GLY A 85 13.38 -15.01 1.21
CA GLY A 85 12.08 -15.55 1.62
C GLY A 85 11.25 -14.56 2.43
N GLU A 86 9.95 -14.83 2.55
CA GLU A 86 8.97 -13.89 3.12
C GLU A 86 9.29 -13.47 4.57
N TYR A 87 9.74 -14.41 5.41
CA TYR A 87 9.98 -14.15 6.82
C TYR A 87 11.20 -13.25 7.05
N ASN A 88 12.31 -13.54 6.37
CA ASN A 88 13.53 -12.75 6.51
C ASN A 88 13.37 -11.39 5.83
N PHE A 89 12.68 -11.34 4.68
CA PHE A 89 12.32 -10.08 4.03
C PHE A 89 11.65 -9.11 5.01
N LEU A 90 10.58 -9.55 5.69
CA LEU A 90 9.85 -8.68 6.63
C LEU A 90 10.67 -8.28 7.87
N LYS A 91 11.62 -9.13 8.28
CA LYS A 91 12.53 -8.88 9.41
C LYS A 91 13.68 -7.95 9.07
N GLU A 92 14.14 -7.94 7.82
CA GLU A 92 15.39 -7.28 7.44
C GLU A 92 15.16 -5.97 6.70
N VAL A 93 14.12 -5.90 5.85
CA VAL A 93 13.88 -4.73 5.00
C VAL A 93 13.35 -3.56 5.83
N PRO A 94 14.15 -2.48 6.01
CA PRO A 94 13.74 -1.33 6.79
C PRO A 94 12.94 -0.35 5.92
N GLY A 95 11.75 0.04 6.37
CA GLY A 95 10.92 0.98 5.64
C GLY A 95 9.55 1.15 6.24
N ALA A 96 8.68 1.77 5.45
CA ALA A 96 7.27 1.97 5.72
C ALA A 96 6.49 1.52 4.49
N TYR A 97 5.89 0.34 4.53
CA TYR A 97 5.28 -0.28 3.36
C TYR A 97 4.13 -1.23 3.69
N THR A 98 3.17 -1.25 2.77
CA THR A 98 2.24 -2.37 2.59
C THR A 98 2.43 -2.88 1.17
N MET A 99 2.73 -4.17 1.03
CA MET A 99 3.13 -4.79 -0.24
C MET A 99 2.35 -6.08 -0.46
N ALA A 100 1.83 -6.28 -1.67
CA ALA A 100 1.25 -7.55 -2.08
C ALA A 100 2.14 -8.21 -3.14
N ILE A 101 2.36 -9.52 -3.00
CA ILE A 101 3.20 -10.33 -3.87
C ILE A 101 2.41 -11.55 -4.31
N ALA A 102 2.29 -11.74 -5.63
CA ALA A 102 1.89 -13.00 -6.22
C ALA A 102 3.15 -13.77 -6.59
N ASP A 103 3.30 -15.00 -6.08
CA ASP A 103 4.41 -15.90 -6.39
C ASP A 103 3.87 -17.24 -6.88
N LYS A 104 4.20 -17.60 -8.14
CA LYS A 104 3.78 -18.88 -8.74
C LYS A 104 4.19 -20.10 -7.91
N ARG A 105 5.27 -20.01 -7.13
CA ARG A 105 5.78 -21.12 -6.29
C ARG A 105 4.89 -21.38 -5.08
N LYS A 106 4.11 -20.38 -4.63
CA LYS A 106 3.29 -20.44 -3.42
C LYS A 106 1.82 -20.71 -3.74
N GLY A 107 1.32 -20.21 -4.87
CA GLY A 107 -0.09 -20.36 -5.27
C GLY A 107 -1.04 -19.34 -4.63
N ASP A 108 -0.62 -18.68 -3.55
CA ASP A 108 -1.34 -17.62 -2.86
C ASP A 108 -0.80 -16.22 -3.19
N VAL A 109 -1.61 -15.19 -2.91
CA VAL A 109 -1.12 -13.81 -2.85
C VAL A 109 -0.80 -13.47 -1.40
N MET A 110 0.46 -13.12 -1.14
CA MET A 110 0.90 -12.65 0.17
C MET A 110 0.73 -11.14 0.25
N VAL A 111 0.21 -10.63 1.36
CA VAL A 111 0.21 -9.21 1.69
C VAL A 111 0.96 -9.00 2.98
N MET A 112 1.95 -8.11 2.96
CA MET A 112 2.87 -7.88 4.07
C MET A 112 2.75 -6.41 4.49
N ARG A 113 2.61 -6.18 5.79
CA ARG A 113 2.70 -4.83 6.38
C ARG A 113 3.93 -4.75 7.25
N ASP A 114 4.77 -3.74 7.01
CA ASP A 114 6.01 -3.54 7.76
C ASP A 114 5.74 -3.32 9.27
N ARG A 115 6.80 -3.38 10.09
CA ARG A 115 6.69 -3.28 11.56
C ARG A 115 6.19 -1.93 12.09
N THR A 116 6.33 -0.86 11.30
CA THR A 116 5.96 0.50 11.70
C THR A 116 4.46 0.75 11.54
N GLY A 117 3.82 0.09 10.57
CA GLY A 117 2.40 0.30 10.27
C GLY A 117 2.09 1.70 9.73
N ILE A 118 3.09 2.46 9.28
CA ILE A 118 2.93 3.82 8.73
C ILE A 118 1.98 3.81 7.53
N LYS A 119 2.14 2.84 6.63
CA LYS A 119 1.29 2.69 5.45
C LYS A 119 0.06 1.86 5.78
N PRO A 120 -1.14 2.30 5.37
CA PRO A 120 -2.38 1.64 5.73
C PRO A 120 -2.63 0.42 4.84
N GLY A 121 -3.37 -0.52 5.41
CA GLY A 121 -3.86 -1.70 4.73
C GLY A 121 -5.00 -2.28 5.56
N VAL A 122 -6.07 -2.70 4.90
CA VAL A 122 -7.25 -3.28 5.54
C VAL A 122 -7.64 -4.57 4.85
N LEU A 123 -8.08 -5.54 5.65
CA LEU A 123 -8.76 -6.72 5.20
C LEU A 123 -10.26 -6.42 5.09
N GLY A 124 -10.86 -6.78 3.97
CA GLY A 124 -12.29 -6.69 3.75
C GLY A 124 -12.85 -8.00 3.23
N TRP A 125 -14.18 -8.08 3.23
CA TRP A 125 -14.92 -9.25 2.77
C TRP A 125 -16.00 -8.83 1.78
N LYS A 126 -16.14 -9.56 0.67
CA LYS A 126 -17.18 -9.34 -0.33
C LYS A 126 -17.49 -10.62 -1.08
N ASP A 127 -18.78 -10.89 -1.28
CA ASP A 127 -19.28 -12.03 -2.08
C ASP A 127 -18.64 -13.38 -1.69
N GLY A 128 -18.48 -13.63 -0.39
CA GLY A 128 -17.91 -14.88 0.12
C GLY A 128 -16.38 -14.95 0.13
N LYS A 129 -15.68 -13.83 -0.07
CA LYS A 129 -14.22 -13.82 -0.19
C LYS A 129 -13.56 -12.68 0.54
N TYR A 130 -12.36 -12.95 1.03
CA TYR A 130 -11.48 -11.94 1.58
C TYR A 130 -10.66 -11.24 0.49
N GLY A 131 -10.40 -9.97 0.71
CA GLY A 131 -9.54 -9.15 -0.12
C GLY A 131 -8.86 -8.07 0.72
N VAL A 132 -7.86 -7.42 0.13
CA VAL A 132 -7.12 -6.36 0.82
C VAL A 132 -7.13 -5.08 -0.02
N ALA A 133 -7.22 -3.95 0.66
CA ALA A 133 -7.07 -2.63 0.07
C ALA A 133 -6.26 -1.71 1.00
N SER A 134 -5.76 -0.58 0.49
CA SER A 134 -5.11 0.42 1.35
C SER A 134 -6.09 1.12 2.30
N GLU A 135 -7.37 1.22 1.92
CA GLU A 135 -8.42 1.91 2.70
C GLU A 135 -9.74 1.11 2.69
N ASP A 136 -10.49 1.20 3.78
CA ASP A 136 -11.75 0.47 3.99
C ASP A 136 -12.88 0.94 3.07
N ILE A 137 -12.78 2.18 2.59
CA ILE A 137 -13.73 2.75 1.64
C ILE A 137 -13.80 1.96 0.32
N ALA A 138 -12.71 1.29 -0.07
CA ALA A 138 -12.68 0.40 -1.22
C ALA A 138 -13.70 -0.74 -1.09
N PHE A 139 -13.96 -1.23 0.13
CA PHE A 139 -14.99 -2.23 0.39
C PHE A 139 -16.36 -1.57 0.57
N ARG A 140 -16.46 -0.58 1.46
CA ARG A 140 -17.76 0.03 1.81
C ARG A 140 -18.49 0.66 0.62
N LYS A 141 -17.77 1.32 -0.30
CA LYS A 141 -18.38 1.90 -1.51
C LYS A 141 -18.74 0.86 -2.58
N ASN A 142 -18.16 -0.35 -2.50
CA ASN A 142 -18.36 -1.41 -3.49
C ASN A 142 -19.22 -2.57 -2.96
N GLY A 143 -19.96 -2.38 -1.87
CA GLY A 143 -20.84 -3.41 -1.31
C GLY A 143 -20.10 -4.56 -0.61
N GLY A 144 -18.86 -4.32 -0.20
CA GLY A 144 -18.13 -5.18 0.73
C GLY A 144 -18.15 -4.65 2.16
N GLU A 145 -17.58 -5.43 3.07
CA GLU A 145 -17.51 -5.16 4.49
C GLU A 145 -16.05 -5.00 4.93
N TYR A 146 -15.80 -4.08 5.86
CA TYR A 146 -14.54 -4.01 6.59
C TYR A 146 -14.45 -5.18 7.57
N VAL A 147 -13.27 -5.81 7.65
CA VAL A 147 -13.00 -6.90 8.60
C VAL A 147 -12.03 -6.43 9.69
N GLU A 148 -10.81 -6.05 9.30
CA GLU A 148 -9.78 -5.57 10.22
C GLU A 148 -8.72 -4.71 9.51
N ASP A 149 -8.00 -3.87 10.26
CA ASP A 149 -6.73 -3.30 9.79
C ASP A 149 -5.69 -4.43 9.72
N LEU A 150 -4.85 -4.44 8.68
CA LEU A 150 -3.75 -5.41 8.61
C LEU A 150 -2.76 -5.16 9.74
N GLU A 151 -2.49 -6.16 10.57
CA GLU A 151 -1.51 -6.03 11.66
C GLU A 151 -0.11 -5.68 11.15
N PRO A 152 0.57 -4.65 11.71
CA PRO A 152 1.97 -4.37 11.39
C PRO A 152 2.88 -5.55 11.75
N GLY A 153 3.94 -5.77 10.97
CA GLY A 153 4.86 -6.90 11.16
C GLY A 153 4.28 -8.27 10.82
N THR A 154 3.18 -8.32 10.08
CA THR A 154 2.41 -9.54 9.78
C THR A 154 2.34 -9.81 8.28
N ILE A 155 2.33 -11.08 7.91
CA ILE A 155 2.06 -11.57 6.56
C ILE A 155 0.65 -12.15 6.53
N TYR A 156 -0.14 -11.74 5.56
CA TYR A 156 -1.46 -12.28 5.24
C TYR A 156 -1.34 -13.11 3.97
N TYR A 157 -1.88 -14.32 3.96
CA TYR A 157 -1.90 -15.21 2.81
C TYR A 157 -3.33 -15.30 2.28
N LEU A 158 -3.59 -14.73 1.11
CA LEU A 158 -4.88 -14.77 0.43
C LEU A 158 -4.90 -15.94 -0.56
N THR A 159 -5.79 -16.90 -0.30
CA THR A 159 -5.92 -18.13 -1.09
C THR A 159 -6.82 -17.91 -2.32
N PRO A 160 -6.61 -18.64 -3.44
CA PRO A 160 -7.49 -18.61 -4.60
C PRO A 160 -8.95 -18.97 -4.32
N GLU A 161 -9.19 -19.76 -3.26
CA GLU A 161 -10.52 -20.15 -2.78
C GLU A 161 -11.28 -18.97 -2.14
N GLY A 162 -10.57 -17.90 -1.78
CA GLY A 162 -11.13 -16.69 -1.18
C GLY A 162 -11.04 -16.64 0.34
N ASP A 163 -10.31 -17.57 0.96
CA ASP A 163 -10.01 -17.56 2.39
C ASP A 163 -8.64 -16.89 2.67
N PHE A 164 -8.34 -16.62 3.94
CA PHE A 164 -7.05 -16.08 4.34
C PHE A 164 -6.49 -16.73 5.60
N SER A 165 -5.16 -16.66 5.74
CA SER A 165 -4.48 -16.87 7.02
C SER A 165 -3.48 -15.75 7.27
N LYS A 166 -3.00 -15.59 8.51
CA LYS A 166 -2.00 -14.57 8.84
C LYS A 166 -0.97 -15.09 9.83
N GLU A 167 0.26 -14.59 9.73
CA GLU A 167 1.37 -14.90 10.64
C GLU A 167 2.11 -13.62 11.04
N VAL A 168 2.26 -13.43 12.35
CA VAL A 168 3.04 -12.32 12.93
C VAL A 168 4.51 -12.71 12.92
N VAL A 169 5.34 -11.95 12.22
CA VAL A 169 6.74 -12.30 11.93
C VAL A 169 7.73 -11.46 12.72
N VAL A 170 7.37 -10.21 13.00
CA VAL A 170 8.23 -9.25 13.70
C VAL A 170 7.41 -8.39 14.66
N GLU A 171 7.99 -8.09 15.83
CA GLU A 171 7.36 -7.19 16.80
C GLU A 171 7.14 -5.79 16.21
N THR A 172 6.00 -5.20 16.54
CA THR A 172 5.60 -3.89 16.04
C THR A 172 6.39 -2.77 16.69
N ASN A 173 6.78 -1.76 15.92
CA ASN A 173 7.28 -0.48 16.41
C ASN A 173 6.42 0.65 15.82
N LEU A 174 5.20 0.77 16.34
CA LEU A 174 4.15 1.57 15.73
C LEU A 174 4.55 3.05 15.57
N ALA A 175 4.40 3.53 14.35
CA ALA A 175 4.46 4.95 14.02
C ALA A 175 3.26 5.26 13.11
N HIS A 176 2.40 6.17 13.54
CA HIS A 176 1.27 6.59 12.71
C HIS A 176 1.68 7.75 11.81
N CYS A 177 1.29 7.68 10.54
CA CYS A 177 1.48 8.77 9.60
C CYS A 177 0.42 9.85 9.83
N PHE A 178 0.79 10.97 10.46
CA PHE A 178 -0.12 12.12 10.61
C PHE A 178 -0.69 12.60 9.27
N PHE A 179 0.08 12.50 8.17
CA PHE A 179 -0.39 12.89 6.84
C PHE A 179 -1.51 12.02 6.30
N GLU A 180 -1.59 10.73 6.66
CA GLU A 180 -2.72 9.88 6.27
C GLU A 180 -4.01 10.44 6.90
N TRP A 181 -4.00 10.68 8.22
CA TRP A 181 -5.15 11.27 8.91
C TRP A 181 -5.48 12.69 8.46
N ASN A 182 -4.48 13.54 8.27
CA ASN A 182 -4.71 14.95 7.98
C ASN A 182 -5.07 15.22 6.51
N TYR A 183 -4.53 14.43 5.57
CA TYR A 183 -4.41 14.88 4.19
C TYR A 183 -4.65 13.80 3.13
N ILE A 184 -3.96 12.67 3.20
CA ILE A 184 -3.89 11.69 2.09
C ILE A 184 -5.14 10.82 2.00
N THR A 185 -5.57 10.25 3.13
CA THR A 185 -6.66 9.28 3.18
C THR A 185 -8.01 9.96 2.86
N ASP A 186 -8.94 9.22 2.24
CA ASP A 186 -10.31 9.71 2.02
C ASP A 186 -10.98 10.10 3.36
N LEU A 187 -11.77 11.18 3.34
CA LEU A 187 -12.43 11.75 4.51
C LEU A 187 -13.33 10.73 5.23
N ASP A 188 -13.94 9.84 4.46
CA ASP A 188 -14.89 8.87 5.01
C ASP A 188 -14.22 7.62 5.56
N SER A 189 -12.92 7.43 5.38
CA SER A 189 -12.17 6.24 5.81
C SER A 189 -11.90 6.20 7.32
N ILE A 190 -11.63 4.99 7.82
CA ILE A 190 -11.14 4.71 9.17
C ILE A 190 -9.76 4.09 9.03
N VAL A 191 -8.74 4.71 9.62
CA VAL A 191 -7.34 4.24 9.53
C VAL A 191 -6.80 3.97 10.92
N ASN A 192 -6.39 2.72 11.17
CA ASN A 192 -5.92 2.25 12.47
C ASN A 192 -6.95 2.53 13.58
N GLY A 193 -8.23 2.23 13.30
CA GLY A 193 -9.35 2.48 14.21
C GLY A 193 -9.75 3.95 14.41
N VAL A 194 -9.11 4.91 13.72
CA VAL A 194 -9.42 6.34 13.88
C VAL A 194 -10.15 6.89 12.65
N SER A 195 -11.29 7.56 12.88
CA SER A 195 -12.03 8.27 11.82
C SER A 195 -11.25 9.47 11.33
N VAL A 196 -10.94 9.49 10.03
CA VAL A 196 -10.27 10.61 9.35
C VAL A 196 -11.08 11.89 9.49
N ARG A 197 -12.40 11.82 9.25
CA ARG A 197 -13.33 12.92 9.46
C ARG A 197 -13.22 13.52 10.86
N ARG A 198 -13.29 12.70 11.90
CA ARG A 198 -13.28 13.19 13.28
C ARG A 198 -11.96 13.86 13.64
N ILE A 199 -10.82 13.32 13.20
CA ILE A 199 -9.52 14.00 13.39
C ILE A 199 -9.53 15.37 12.73
N ARG A 200 -9.95 15.47 11.47
CA ARG A 200 -9.90 16.74 10.72
C ARG A 200 -10.84 17.79 11.31
N GLU A 201 -12.02 17.38 11.80
CA GLU A 201 -12.93 18.26 12.55
C GLU A 201 -12.27 18.77 13.83
N SER A 202 -11.66 17.89 14.63
CA SER A 202 -10.98 18.29 15.88
C SER A 202 -9.74 19.15 15.65
N LEU A 203 -9.01 18.97 14.54
CA LEU A 203 -7.94 19.90 14.15
C LEU A 203 -8.49 21.30 13.87
N GLY A 204 -9.66 21.40 13.24
CA GLY A 204 -10.35 22.67 13.03
C GLY A 204 -10.84 23.31 14.34
N GLU A 205 -11.36 22.51 15.27
CA GLU A 205 -11.74 22.95 16.63
C GLU A 205 -10.53 23.59 17.34
N VAL A 206 -9.39 22.89 17.39
CA VAL A 206 -8.14 23.38 18.01
C VAL A 206 -7.61 24.63 17.31
N LEU A 207 -7.61 24.65 15.97
CA LEU A 207 -7.14 25.81 15.20
C LEU A 207 -7.98 27.07 15.49
N SER A 208 -9.29 26.90 15.67
CA SER A 208 -10.18 28.00 16.04
C SER A 208 -9.86 28.55 17.45
N GLU A 209 -9.53 27.68 18.39
CA GLU A 209 -9.16 28.06 19.76
C GLU A 209 -7.83 28.80 19.82
N GLU A 210 -6.85 28.39 19.01
CA GLU A 210 -5.52 29.02 18.93
C GLU A 210 -5.56 30.36 18.19
N PHE A 211 -6.23 30.41 17.03
CA PHE A 211 -6.19 31.58 16.15
C PHE A 211 -7.16 32.69 16.58
N GLN A 212 -8.29 32.32 17.18
CA GLN A 212 -9.34 33.26 17.64
C GLN A 212 -9.63 34.38 16.63
N PRO A 213 -10.22 34.08 15.46
CA PRO A 213 -10.44 35.07 14.41
C PRO A 213 -11.48 36.12 14.84
N GLY A 214 -11.04 37.19 15.52
CA GLY A 214 -11.91 38.16 16.18
C GLY A 214 -12.73 39.04 15.22
N ASP A 215 -12.10 39.62 14.20
CA ASP A 215 -12.73 40.53 13.25
C ASP A 215 -13.08 39.86 11.91
N ALA A 216 -13.24 38.53 11.89
CA ALA A 216 -13.56 37.81 10.66
C ALA A 216 -15.06 37.83 10.37
N ASP A 217 -15.46 38.39 9.23
CA ASP A 217 -16.85 38.36 8.76
C ASP A 217 -17.28 36.95 8.29
N PHE A 218 -16.33 36.16 7.75
CA PHE A 218 -16.58 34.82 7.22
C PHE A 218 -15.34 33.93 7.30
N VAL A 219 -15.55 32.65 7.59
CA VAL A 219 -14.53 31.60 7.54
C VAL A 219 -14.94 30.58 6.48
N THR A 220 -14.01 30.24 5.60
CA THR A 220 -14.21 29.24 4.54
C THR A 220 -13.00 28.34 4.44
N TYR A 221 -13.18 27.19 3.79
CA TYR A 221 -12.12 26.27 3.44
C TYR A 221 -11.79 26.35 1.95
N LEU A 222 -10.59 25.91 1.57
CA LEU A 222 -10.25 25.65 0.18
C LEU A 222 -10.82 24.27 -0.19
N PRO A 223 -11.78 24.17 -1.13
CA PRO A 223 -12.35 22.90 -1.53
C PRO A 223 -11.30 22.03 -2.24
N ARG A 224 -11.29 20.72 -1.96
CA ARG A 224 -10.35 19.73 -2.53
C ARG A 224 -8.88 20.01 -2.18
N CYS A 225 -8.55 20.04 -0.90
CA CYS A 225 -7.16 20.07 -0.42
C CYS A 225 -6.87 18.76 0.34
N PRO A 226 -5.94 17.89 -0.13
CA PRO A 226 -5.17 18.00 -1.37
C PRO A 226 -6.05 18.02 -2.62
N GLU A 227 -5.59 18.73 -3.65
CA GLU A 227 -5.88 18.30 -5.01
C GLU A 227 -5.09 17.02 -5.24
N VAL A 228 -5.80 15.89 -5.41
CA VAL A 228 -5.25 14.67 -6.02
C VAL A 228 -5.73 14.61 -7.47
#